data_AF-A0A644ZVB1-F1
#
_entry.id   AF-A0A644ZVB1-F1
#
_cell.length_a   1.000
_cell.length_b   1.000
_cell.length_c   1.000
_cell.angle_alpha   90.00
_cell.angle_beta   90.00
_cell.angle_gamma   90.00
#
_symmetry.space_group_name_H-M   'P 1'
#
loop_
_entity.id
_entity.type
_entity.pdbx_description
1 polymer ?
#
loop_
_entity_poly.entity_id
_entity_poly.type
_entity_poly.pdbx_seq_one_letter_code
_entity_poly.pdbx_strand_id
1 'polypeptide(L)'
;MTFLGVFISDRSLFRRIDYALLITFCGFFVFIGNIASFDFINQLQKDWLNNAAGVYWLGIVTSQFVSNVPAAMLLAGFTSQAEALLLGVDVGALGTLIASMASVISYKLYIESNPTQGRNYLMLFLYYNVMGLLIMAPFIYYLMIR
;
A
#
# COMPACT_ATOMS: atom_id res chain seq x y z
N MET A 1 1.25 26.63 -4.90
CA MET A 1 2.54 27.09 -5.47
C MET A 1 3.06 26.17 -6.57
N THR A 2 3.15 24.85 -6.35
CA THR A 2 3.64 23.88 -7.35
C THR A 2 2.84 23.86 -8.65
N PHE A 3 1.50 23.77 -8.58
CA PHE A 3 0.64 23.80 -9.77
C PHE A 3 0.79 25.06 -10.62
N LEU A 4 0.85 26.23 -9.97
CA LEU A 4 1.09 27.52 -10.62
C LEU A 4 2.48 27.58 -11.26
N GLY A 5 3.51 27.06 -10.57
CA GLY A 5 4.87 26.97 -11.11
C GLY A 5 4.96 26.08 -12.36
N VAL A 6 4.36 24.89 -12.33
CA VAL A 6 4.30 23.99 -13.50
C VAL A 6 3.48 24.61 -14.63
N PHE A 7 2.38 25.30 -14.31
CA PHE A 7 1.53 25.95 -15.31
C PHE A 7 2.21 27.13 -16.02
N ILE A 8 3.20 27.75 -15.39
CA ILE A 8 4.00 28.82 -16.01
C ILE A 8 5.21 28.22 -16.74
N SER A 9 5.85 27.20 -16.16
CA SER A 9 7.13 26.67 -16.65
C SER A 9 7.00 25.60 -17.74
N ASP A 10 6.02 24.69 -17.64
CA ASP A 10 5.78 23.66 -18.66
C ASP A 10 4.34 23.12 -18.57
N ARG A 11 3.43 23.76 -19.33
CA ARG A 11 2.03 23.31 -19.41
C ARG A 11 1.87 21.95 -20.09
N SER A 12 2.86 21.48 -20.85
CA SER A 12 2.77 20.18 -21.51
C SER A 12 2.81 19.02 -20.51
N LEU A 13 3.36 19.28 -19.32
CA LEU A 13 3.41 18.31 -18.23
C LEU A 13 2.01 17.86 -17.78
N PHE A 14 1.03 18.77 -17.77
CA PHE A 14 -0.36 18.43 -17.45
C PHE A 14 -0.93 17.37 -18.39
N ARG A 15 -0.53 17.37 -19.67
CA ARG A 15 -0.97 16.34 -20.64
C ARG A 15 -0.30 14.98 -20.42
N ARG A 16 0.79 14.93 -19.65
CA ARG A 16 1.55 13.70 -19.34
C ARG A 16 1.17 13.09 -17.99
N ILE A 17 0.28 13.73 -17.22
CA ILE A 17 -0.20 13.20 -15.94
C ILE A 17 -1.02 11.94 -16.21
N ASP A 18 -0.76 10.89 -15.42
CA ASP A 18 -1.57 9.68 -15.41
C ASP A 18 -2.89 9.95 -14.65
N TYR A 19 -3.85 10.57 -15.34
CA TYR A 19 -5.16 10.88 -14.78
C TYR A 19 -5.96 9.61 -14.43
N ALA A 20 -5.67 8.48 -15.08
CA ALA A 20 -6.30 7.21 -14.74
C ALA A 20 -5.91 6.79 -13.31
N LEU A 21 -4.62 6.89 -12.96
CA LEU A 21 -4.14 6.63 -11.61
C LEU A 21 -4.79 7.54 -10.55
N LEU A 22 -4.93 8.84 -10.85
CA LEU A 22 -5.60 9.79 -9.95
C LEU A 22 -7.08 9.42 -9.72
N ILE A 23 -7.79 9.07 -10.79
CA ILE A 23 -9.18 8.60 -10.69
C ILE A 23 -9.26 7.30 -9.89
N THR A 24 -8.31 6.37 -10.06
CA THR A 24 -8.23 5.15 -9.25
C THR A 24 -8.08 5.47 -7.77
N PHE A 25 -7.25 6.46 -7.39
CA PHE A 25 -7.16 6.91 -6.00
C PHE A 25 -8.50 7.46 -5.48
N CYS A 26 -9.18 8.31 -6.25
CA CYS A 26 -10.53 8.78 -5.89
C CYS A 26 -11.51 7.61 -5.71
N GLY A 27 -11.45 6.62 -6.61
CA GLY A 27 -12.23 5.39 -6.52
C GLY A 27 -11.95 4.60 -5.25
N PHE A 28 -10.69 4.48 -4.84
CA PHE A 28 -10.33 3.83 -3.57
C PHE A 28 -10.95 4.54 -2.37
N PHE A 29 -10.92 5.87 -2.29
CA PHE A 29 -11.57 6.61 -1.19
C PHE A 29 -13.08 6.33 -1.11
N VAL A 30 -13.79 6.35 -2.25
CA VAL A 30 -15.23 6.08 -2.30
C VAL A 30 -15.53 4.62 -1.94
N PHE A 31 -14.75 3.68 -2.48
CA PHE A 31 -14.93 2.25 -2.23
C PHE A 31 -14.67 1.89 -0.77
N ILE A 32 -13.59 2.41 -0.19
CA ILE A 32 -13.24 2.26 1.22
C ILE A 32 -14.35 2.81 2.13
N GLY A 33 -14.86 4.02 1.83
CA GLY A 33 -15.96 4.61 2.58
C GLY A 33 -17.25 3.79 2.54
N ASN A 34 -17.50 3.04 1.47
CA ASN A 34 -18.62 2.10 1.40
C ASN A 34 -18.33 0.80 2.16
N ILE A 35 -17.12 0.24 2.04
CA ILE A 35 -16.74 -0.98 2.79
C ILE A 35 -16.86 -0.78 4.29
N ALA A 36 -16.52 0.42 4.75
CA ALA A 36 -16.64 0.83 6.15
C ALA A 36 -18.02 0.57 6.78
N SER A 37 -19.07 0.53 5.97
CA SER A 37 -20.45 0.30 6.44
C SER A 37 -20.81 -1.18 6.63
N PHE A 38 -19.97 -2.12 6.20
CA PHE A 38 -20.23 -3.55 6.35
C PHE A 38 -19.96 -4.04 7.78
N ASP A 39 -20.82 -4.94 8.27
CA ASP A 39 -20.71 -5.55 9.60
C ASP A 39 -19.40 -6.31 9.84
N PHE A 40 -18.77 -6.82 8.78
CA PHE A 40 -17.46 -7.48 8.86
C PHE A 40 -16.36 -6.54 9.39
N ILE A 41 -16.39 -5.27 8.98
CA ILE A 41 -15.41 -4.28 9.45
C ILE A 41 -15.63 -3.95 10.92
N ASN A 42 -16.90 -3.87 11.37
CA ASN A 42 -17.24 -3.69 12.78
C ASN A 42 -16.75 -4.85 13.66
N GLN A 43 -16.72 -6.08 13.15
CA GLN A 43 -16.16 -7.23 13.87
C GLN A 43 -14.64 -7.18 13.92
N LEU A 44 -13.97 -6.93 12.79
CA LEU A 44 -12.52 -6.70 12.76
C LEU A 44 -12.09 -5.57 13.70
N GLN A 45 -12.93 -4.54 13.84
CA GLN A 45 -12.65 -3.45 14.76
C GLN A 45 -12.60 -3.91 16.21
N LYS A 46 -13.59 -4.68 16.64
CA LYS A 46 -13.69 -5.19 18.02
C LYS A 46 -12.53 -6.11 18.37
N ASP A 47 -12.15 -6.98 17.43
CA ASP A 47 -11.22 -8.08 17.72
C ASP A 47 -9.75 -7.70 17.49
N TRP A 48 -9.45 -6.88 16.46
CA TRP A 48 -8.07 -6.63 16.01
C TRP A 48 -7.65 -5.16 16.07
N LEU A 49 -8.55 -4.21 15.83
CA LEU A 49 -8.17 -2.80 15.65
C LEU A 49 -8.09 -1.99 16.95
N ASN A 50 -8.43 -2.61 18.09
CA ASN A 50 -8.39 -1.98 19.40
C ASN A 50 -6.99 -1.96 20.06
N ASN A 51 -6.01 -2.71 19.54
CA ASN A 51 -4.65 -2.77 20.08
C ASN A 51 -3.59 -2.71 18.97
N ALA A 52 -2.39 -2.24 19.31
CA ALA A 52 -1.31 -2.02 18.35
C ALA A 52 -0.90 -3.32 17.62
N ALA A 53 -0.84 -4.44 18.33
CA ALA A 53 -0.46 -5.73 17.75
C ALA A 53 -1.43 -6.19 16.65
N GLY A 54 -2.73 -6.13 16.92
CA GLY A 54 -3.75 -6.52 15.95
C GLY A 54 -3.79 -5.59 14.75
N VAL A 55 -3.64 -4.28 14.97
CA VAL A 55 -3.57 -3.27 13.91
C VAL A 55 -2.36 -3.51 13.00
N TYR A 56 -1.20 -3.81 13.59
CA TYR A 56 0.03 -4.09 12.85
C TYR A 56 -0.12 -5.31 11.93
N TRP A 57 -0.59 -6.44 12.48
CA TRP A 57 -0.75 -7.67 11.69
C TRP A 57 -1.86 -7.56 10.65
N LEU A 58 -2.98 -6.92 10.99
CA LEU A 58 -4.05 -6.69 10.04
C LEU A 58 -3.58 -5.74 8.91
N GLY A 59 -2.80 -4.71 9.23
CA GLY A 59 -2.16 -3.84 8.24
C GLY A 59 -1.28 -4.61 7.26
N ILE A 60 -0.45 -5.54 7.74
CA ILE A 60 0.39 -6.41 6.90
C ILE A 60 -0.49 -7.22 5.94
N VAL A 61 -1.52 -7.90 6.46
CA VAL A 61 -2.39 -8.78 5.68
C VAL A 61 -3.19 -7.98 4.66
N THR A 62 -3.85 -6.90 5.07
CA THR A 62 -4.67 -6.07 4.19
C THR A 62 -3.81 -5.44 3.08
N SER A 63 -2.59 -5.02 3.38
CA SER A 63 -1.67 -4.46 2.39
C SER A 63 -1.32 -5.47 1.28
N GLN A 64 -1.33 -6.79 1.54
CA GLN A 64 -1.07 -7.79 0.49
C GLN A 64 -2.11 -7.78 -0.63
N PHE A 65 -3.36 -7.43 -0.31
CA PHE A 65 -4.48 -7.54 -1.23
C PHE A 65 -4.87 -6.20 -1.85
N VAL A 66 -4.73 -5.10 -1.11
CA VAL A 66 -5.24 -3.77 -1.52
C VAL A 66 -4.12 -2.74 -1.71
N SER A 67 -2.86 -3.11 -1.49
CA SER A 67 -1.69 -2.21 -1.42
C SER A 67 -1.63 -1.38 -0.13
N ASN A 68 -0.42 -0.95 0.22
CA ASN A 68 -0.13 -0.16 1.42
C ASN A 68 -1.01 1.10 1.58
N VAL A 69 -1.11 1.96 0.55
CA VAL A 69 -1.85 3.23 0.64
C VAL A 69 -3.35 3.01 0.84
N PRO A 70 -4.06 2.21 0.01
CA PRO A 70 -5.48 1.94 0.25
C PRO A 70 -5.74 1.16 1.54
N ALA A 71 -4.84 0.27 1.96
CA ALA A 71 -4.96 -0.44 3.24
C ALA A 71 -4.89 0.52 4.44
N ALA A 72 -3.96 1.48 4.42
CA ALA A 72 -3.89 2.53 5.43
C ALA A 72 -5.19 3.34 5.47
N MET A 73 -5.65 3.79 4.30
CA MET A 73 -6.88 4.57 4.19
C MET A 73 -8.10 3.80 4.68
N LEU A 74 -8.16 2.50 4.43
CA LEU A 74 -9.25 1.62 4.88
C LEU A 74 -9.25 1.48 6.41
N LEU A 75 -8.11 1.18 7.01
CA LEU A 75 -8.04 0.84 8.44
C LEU A 75 -7.93 2.08 9.34
N ALA A 76 -7.48 3.22 8.83
CA ALA A 76 -7.31 4.46 9.60
C ALA A 76 -8.61 4.98 10.22
N GLY A 77 -9.77 4.70 9.60
CA GLY A 77 -11.07 5.09 10.16
C GLY A 77 -11.51 4.29 11.39
N PHE A 78 -10.82 3.17 11.69
CA PHE A 78 -11.28 2.18 12.67
C PHE A 78 -10.32 1.97 13.84
N THR A 79 -9.15 2.61 13.82
CA THR A 79 -8.15 2.49 14.88
C THR A 79 -7.54 3.83 15.25
N SER A 80 -7.18 4.00 16.53
CA SER A 80 -6.35 5.11 17.00
C SER A 80 -4.85 4.80 16.95
N GLN A 81 -4.46 3.56 16.62
CA GLN A 81 -3.07 3.10 16.64
C GLN A 81 -2.35 3.43 15.31
N ALA A 82 -2.22 4.72 15.01
CA ALA A 82 -1.70 5.20 13.72
C ALA A 82 -0.29 4.70 13.42
N GLU A 83 0.60 4.67 14.42
CA GLU A 83 1.98 4.19 14.24
C GLU A 83 2.02 2.70 13.88
N ALA A 84 1.30 1.87 14.63
CA ALA A 84 1.21 0.44 14.35
C ALA A 84 0.59 0.15 12.97
N LEU A 85 -0.40 0.95 12.57
CA LEU A 85 -1.01 0.85 11.25
C LEU A 85 0.00 1.15 10.15
N LEU A 86 0.70 2.28 10.24
CA LEU A 86 1.70 2.70 9.25
C LEU A 86 2.81 1.67 9.13
N LEU A 87 3.37 1.21 10.27
CA LEU A 87 4.37 0.15 10.28
C LEU A 87 3.84 -1.15 9.64
N GLY A 88 2.60 -1.54 9.95
CA GLY A 88 1.98 -2.75 9.43
C GLY A 88 1.81 -2.71 7.91
N VAL A 89 1.24 -1.64 7.37
CA VAL A 89 1.01 -1.53 5.92
C VAL A 89 2.31 -1.36 5.13
N ASP A 90 3.31 -0.66 5.68
CA ASP A 90 4.59 -0.47 4.99
C ASP A 90 5.42 -1.75 4.99
N VAL A 91 5.43 -2.50 6.10
CA VAL A 91 6.03 -3.85 6.12
C VAL A 91 5.26 -4.79 5.20
N GLY A 92 3.92 -4.72 5.20
CA GLY A 92 3.08 -5.46 4.27
C GLY A 92 3.38 -5.16 2.79
N ALA A 93 3.86 -3.97 2.46
CA ALA A 93 4.24 -3.61 1.10
C ALA A 93 5.37 -4.49 0.52
N LEU A 94 6.13 -5.18 1.38
CA LEU A 94 7.20 -6.13 1.01
C LEU A 94 6.70 -7.50 0.59
N GLY A 95 5.41 -7.77 0.44
CA GLY A 95 4.97 -9.14 0.07
C GLY A 95 4.90 -9.36 -1.43
N THR A 96 3.75 -9.02 -2.02
CA THR A 96 3.49 -9.20 -3.46
C THR A 96 3.78 -7.94 -4.28
N LEU A 97 3.80 -8.06 -5.60
CA LEU A 97 3.95 -6.91 -6.50
C LEU A 97 2.81 -5.89 -6.30
N ILE A 98 1.59 -6.36 -6.07
CA ILE A 98 0.38 -5.54 -5.92
C ILE A 98 0.33 -4.90 -4.52
N ALA A 99 1.07 -5.44 -3.55
CA ALA A 99 1.12 -4.91 -2.18
C ALA A 99 1.70 -3.49 -2.09
N SER A 100 2.40 -3.04 -3.15
CA SER A 100 2.97 -1.70 -3.24
C SER A 100 2.82 -1.12 -4.63
N MET A 101 2.19 0.05 -4.71
CA MET A 101 2.10 0.81 -5.97
C MET A 101 3.48 1.13 -6.57
N ALA A 102 4.48 1.37 -5.73
CA ALA A 102 5.85 1.60 -6.19
C ALA A 102 6.41 0.37 -6.93
N SER A 103 6.16 -0.83 -6.40
CA SER A 103 6.58 -2.09 -7.01
C SER A 103 5.93 -2.32 -8.38
N VAL A 104 4.64 -2.00 -8.53
CA VAL A 104 3.94 -2.06 -9.82
C VAL A 104 4.55 -1.10 -10.84
N ILE A 105 4.85 0.14 -10.42
CA ILE A 105 5.48 1.15 -11.29
C ILE A 105 6.87 0.69 -11.72
N SER A 106 7.71 0.22 -10.79
CA SER A 106 9.06 -0.29 -11.07
C SER A 106 9.02 -1.47 -12.04
N TYR A 107 8.08 -2.42 -11.85
CA TYR A 107 7.91 -3.53 -12.77
C TYR A 107 7.53 -3.07 -14.18
N LYS A 108 6.56 -2.14 -14.29
CA LYS A 108 6.11 -1.59 -15.57
C LYS A 108 7.27 -0.94 -16.34
N LEU A 109 8.07 -0.11 -15.67
CA LEU A 109 9.24 0.54 -16.27
C LEU A 109 10.34 -0.47 -16.66
N TYR A 110 10.53 -1.53 -15.86
CA TYR A 110 11.54 -2.56 -16.14
C TYR A 110 11.18 -3.39 -17.38
N ILE A 111 9.93 -3.84 -17.50
CA ILE A 111 9.53 -4.66 -18.66
C ILE A 111 9.41 -3.83 -19.95
N GLU A 112 9.16 -2.52 -19.84
CA GLU A 112 9.18 -1.61 -20.99
C GLU A 112 10.58 -1.51 -21.61
N SER A 113 11.63 -1.50 -20.77
CA SER A 113 13.03 -1.51 -21.20
C SER A 113 13.58 -2.91 -21.49
N ASN A 114 13.00 -3.96 -20.87
CA ASN A 114 13.47 -5.35 -20.97
C ASN A 114 12.30 -6.35 -21.19
N PRO A 115 11.69 -6.39 -22.38
CA PRO A 115 10.42 -7.11 -22.61
C PRO A 115 10.48 -8.61 -22.34
N THR A 116 11.65 -9.24 -22.54
CA THR A 116 11.84 -10.69 -22.38
C THR A 116 12.17 -11.10 -20.94
N GLN A 117 12.43 -10.15 -20.04
CA GLN A 117 12.95 -10.45 -18.70
C GLN A 117 11.90 -10.34 -17.58
N GLY A 118 10.63 -10.06 -17.89
CA GLY A 118 9.58 -9.83 -16.89
C GLY A 118 9.43 -10.97 -15.88
N ARG A 119 9.54 -12.24 -16.32
CA ARG A 119 9.46 -13.40 -15.44
C ARG A 119 10.63 -13.48 -14.45
N ASN A 120 11.85 -13.24 -14.92
CA ASN A 120 13.04 -13.29 -14.06
C ASN A 120 13.02 -12.18 -13.02
N TYR A 121 12.63 -10.96 -13.43
CA TYR A 121 12.42 -9.86 -12.51
C TYR A 121 11.38 -10.23 -11.46
N LEU A 122 10.22 -10.77 -11.85
CA LEU A 122 9.13 -11.06 -10.92
C LEU A 122 9.51 -12.14 -9.90
N MET A 123 10.24 -13.18 -10.33
CA MET A 123 10.77 -14.22 -9.44
C MET A 123 11.77 -13.64 -8.43
N LEU A 124 12.72 -12.83 -8.90
CA LEU A 124 13.74 -12.21 -8.05
C LEU A 124 13.10 -11.21 -7.07
N PHE A 125 12.16 -10.40 -7.58
CA PHE A 125 11.36 -9.47 -6.79
C PHE A 125 10.64 -10.20 -5.66
N LEU A 126 9.87 -11.26 -5.97
CA LEU A 126 9.12 -12.01 -4.97
C LEU A 126 10.05 -12.65 -3.94
N TYR A 127 11.19 -13.20 -4.36
CA TYR A 127 12.16 -13.81 -3.46
C TYR A 127 12.67 -12.81 -2.41
N TYR A 128 13.18 -11.66 -2.85
CA TYR A 128 13.72 -10.66 -1.91
C TYR A 128 12.65 -10.01 -1.05
N ASN A 129 11.48 -9.73 -1.62
CA ASN A 129 10.38 -9.09 -0.92
C ASN A 129 9.79 -10.03 0.15
N VAL A 130 9.42 -11.27 -0.20
CA VAL A 130 8.91 -12.24 0.78
C VAL A 130 9.93 -12.53 1.88
N MET A 131 11.22 -12.64 1.56
CA MET A 131 12.26 -12.78 2.57
C MET A 131 12.33 -11.54 3.47
N GLY A 132 12.28 -10.35 2.88
CA GLY A 132 12.20 -9.08 3.61
C GLY A 132 10.99 -9.02 4.54
N LEU A 133 9.81 -9.43 4.07
CA LEU A 133 8.58 -9.48 4.87
C LEU A 133 8.73 -10.44 6.05
N LEU A 134 9.23 -11.65 5.82
CA LEU A 134 9.40 -12.67 6.86
C LEU A 134 10.41 -12.25 7.94
N ILE A 135 11.39 -11.42 7.60
CA ILE A 135 12.38 -10.90 8.55
C ILE A 135 11.84 -9.64 9.25
N MET A 136 11.36 -8.66 8.49
CA MET A 136 10.94 -7.35 9.00
C MET A 136 9.66 -7.43 9.83
N ALA A 137 8.70 -8.29 9.46
CA ALA A 137 7.44 -8.42 10.19
C ALA A 137 7.63 -8.81 11.67
N PRO A 138 8.32 -9.91 12.00
CA PRO A 138 8.59 -10.22 13.40
C PRO A 138 9.57 -9.22 14.04
N PHE A 139 10.57 -8.74 13.30
CA PHE A 139 11.57 -7.81 13.85
C PHE A 139 10.94 -6.51 14.36
N ILE A 140 10.11 -5.85 13.53
CA ILE A 140 9.41 -4.62 13.91
C ILE A 140 8.36 -4.90 14.98
N TYR A 141 7.65 -6.03 14.89
CA TYR A 141 6.70 -6.42 15.92
C TYR A 141 7.34 -6.47 17.32
N TYR A 142 8.50 -7.13 17.45
CA TYR A 142 9.17 -7.24 18.76
C TYR A 142 9.81 -5.95 19.25
N LEU A 143 10.24 -5.06 18.35
CA LEU A 143 10.98 -3.86 18.72
C LEU A 143 10.05 -2.66 19.00
N MET A 144 8.95 -2.52 18.25
CA MET A 144 8.12 -1.31 18.25
C MET A 144 6.67 -1.54 18.67
N ILE A 145 6.17 -2.78 18.62
CA ILE A 145 4.73 -3.07 18.83
C ILE A 145 4.46 -3.81 20.15
N ARG A 146 5.31 -4.78 20.51
CA ARG A 146 5.17 -5.62 21.71
C ARG A 146 5.52 -4.87 22.99
#